data_AF-A0A8T1WT24-F1
#
_entry.id   AF-A0A8T1WT24-F1
#
_cell.length_a   1.000
_cell.length_b   1.000
_cell.length_c   1.000
_cell.angle_alpha   90.00
_cell.angle_beta   90.00
_cell.angle_gamma   90.00
#
_symmetry.space_group_name_H-M   'P 1'
#
loop_
_entity.id
_entity.type
_entity.pdbx_description
1 polymer ?
#
loop_
_entity_poly.entity_id
_entity_poly.type
_entity_poly.pdbx_seq_one_letter_code
_entity_poly.pdbx_strand_id
1 'polypeptide(L)'
;MVGALRFLALLALSATTASAGETYFQGDGTPYDLSAIGMGNCAFMSSWANSANYVAVNQAQWDGLTHCGQCIEATCTDSKCKNKNTAVILQVVDRCPECKYGDLDMSPAALTKIVGHNPGRIKIGWKYVDCPNPGTIKFCLKKGTNPWWVAVQPANTRIGVKGLTINGKQAKLLDGAYYYYIESKDEVPFNSIKVAATSINGDVVSGTYSMKVGECVDSGKQF
;
A
#
# COMPACT_ATOMS: atom_id res chain seq x y z
N MET A 1 -68.12 -19.21 -19.27
CA MET A 1 -66.79 -19.72 -19.70
C MET A 1 -66.36 -18.79 -20.83
N VAL A 2 -65.28 -18.02 -20.81
CA VAL A 2 -63.96 -18.12 -20.18
C VAL A 2 -63.45 -16.68 -19.95
N GLY A 3 -62.85 -16.41 -18.79
CA GLY A 3 -62.27 -15.11 -18.45
C GLY A 3 -60.90 -14.89 -19.11
N ALA A 4 -60.65 -13.69 -19.62
CA ALA A 4 -59.36 -13.30 -20.18
C ALA A 4 -58.40 -12.87 -19.05
N LEU A 5 -57.39 -13.70 -18.77
CA LEU A 5 -56.29 -13.37 -17.87
C LEU A 5 -55.39 -12.30 -18.51
N ARG A 6 -55.24 -11.15 -17.83
CA ARG A 6 -54.25 -10.13 -18.17
C ARG A 6 -52.88 -10.56 -17.62
N PHE A 7 -51.93 -10.85 -18.49
CA PHE A 7 -50.52 -11.01 -18.12
C PHE A 7 -49.84 -9.64 -18.09
N LEU A 8 -49.53 -9.14 -16.89
CA LEU A 8 -48.56 -8.08 -16.71
C LEU A 8 -47.16 -8.70 -16.80
N ALA A 9 -46.45 -8.41 -17.90
CA ALA A 9 -45.04 -8.74 -18.02
C ALA A 9 -44.22 -7.74 -17.19
N LEU A 10 -43.69 -8.17 -16.04
CA LEU A 10 -42.63 -7.43 -15.34
C LEU A 10 -41.32 -7.63 -16.12
N LEU A 11 -40.83 -6.56 -16.77
CA LEU A 11 -39.44 -6.50 -17.20
C LEU A 11 -38.55 -6.33 -15.96
N ALA A 12 -37.88 -7.40 -15.56
CA ALA A 12 -36.78 -7.33 -14.62
C ALA A 12 -35.58 -6.65 -15.31
N LEU A 13 -35.27 -5.42 -14.92
CA LEU A 13 -34.02 -4.74 -15.29
C LEU A 13 -32.88 -5.41 -14.52
N SER A 14 -32.19 -6.35 -15.16
CA SER A 14 -30.93 -6.91 -14.65
C SER A 14 -29.85 -5.82 -14.74
N ALA A 15 -29.60 -5.12 -13.64
CA ALA A 15 -28.46 -4.21 -13.54
C ALA A 15 -27.17 -5.04 -13.50
N THR A 16 -26.52 -5.22 -14.64
CA THR A 16 -25.14 -5.72 -14.69
C THR A 16 -24.24 -4.68 -14.06
N THR A 17 -23.83 -4.88 -12.81
CA THR A 17 -22.74 -4.13 -12.19
C THR A 17 -21.47 -4.43 -12.99
N ALA A 18 -21.04 -3.49 -13.82
CA ALA A 18 -19.71 -3.55 -14.40
C ALA A 18 -18.71 -3.45 -13.25
N SER A 19 -17.98 -4.54 -12.98
CA SER A 19 -16.80 -4.48 -12.13
C SER A 19 -15.85 -3.48 -12.76
N ALA A 20 -15.54 -2.39 -12.06
CA ALA A 20 -14.49 -1.47 -12.51
C ALA A 20 -13.21 -2.30 -12.67
N GLY A 21 -12.72 -2.43 -13.90
CA GLY A 21 -11.60 -3.29 -14.22
C GLY A 21 -10.39 -2.93 -13.37
N GLU A 22 -9.86 -3.89 -12.64
CA GLU A 22 -8.59 -3.74 -11.93
C GLU A 22 -7.51 -3.38 -12.96
N THR A 23 -6.81 -2.26 -12.76
CA THR A 23 -5.73 -1.85 -13.66
C THR A 23 -4.61 -2.90 -13.60
N TYR A 24 -4.29 -3.48 -14.75
CA TYR A 24 -3.23 -4.48 -14.90
C TYR A 24 -2.04 -3.89 -15.67
N PHE A 25 -0.84 -4.14 -15.16
CA PHE A 25 0.42 -3.65 -15.72
C PHE A 25 1.28 -4.81 -16.20
N GLN A 26 2.16 -4.53 -17.15
CA GLN A 26 3.16 -5.46 -17.67
C GLN A 26 4.51 -4.77 -17.78
N GLY A 27 5.58 -5.51 -17.51
CA GLY A 27 6.95 -4.99 -17.56
C GLY A 27 7.98 -6.09 -17.30
N ASP A 28 9.21 -5.67 -17.02
CA ASP A 28 10.27 -6.52 -16.54
C ASP A 28 10.28 -6.58 -15.00
N GLY A 29 10.53 -7.77 -14.45
CA GLY A 29 10.90 -8.00 -13.07
C GLY A 29 12.40 -8.24 -12.96
N THR A 30 13.08 -7.51 -12.08
CA THR A 30 14.48 -7.75 -11.69
C THR A 30 14.60 -8.00 -10.19
N PRO A 31 15.67 -8.64 -9.71
CA PRO A 31 15.94 -8.79 -8.29
C PRO A 31 16.82 -7.65 -7.76
N TYR A 32 16.52 -7.17 -6.55
CA TYR A 32 17.42 -6.34 -5.76
C TYR A 32 17.37 -6.69 -4.28
N ASP A 33 18.47 -6.41 -3.58
CA ASP A 33 18.57 -6.64 -2.15
C ASP A 33 18.32 -5.36 -1.36
N LEU A 34 17.42 -5.47 -0.37
CA LEU A 34 17.18 -4.46 0.64
C LEU A 34 17.58 -5.00 2.01
N SER A 35 18.50 -4.31 2.69
CA SER A 35 19.02 -4.74 3.99
C SER A 35 17.99 -4.69 5.11
N ALA A 36 17.02 -3.78 5.03
CA ALA A 36 15.83 -3.73 5.87
C ALA A 36 14.74 -2.88 5.21
N ILE A 37 13.46 -3.15 5.48
CA ILE A 37 12.32 -2.37 4.94
C ILE A 37 12.42 -0.86 5.17
N GLY A 38 13.05 -0.42 6.25
CA GLY A 38 13.27 1.00 6.56
C GLY A 38 14.36 1.67 5.72
N MET A 39 15.09 0.92 4.90
CA MET A 39 16.16 1.42 4.03
C MET A 39 15.68 1.74 2.62
N GLY A 40 14.46 1.35 2.27
CA GLY A 40 13.84 1.79 1.01
C GLY A 40 13.36 3.24 1.11
N ASN A 41 13.05 3.85 -0.03
CA ASN A 41 12.57 5.24 -0.09
C ASN A 41 11.27 5.48 0.71
N CYS A 42 10.46 4.46 1.01
CA CYS A 42 9.32 4.62 1.92
C CYS A 42 9.73 4.82 3.39
N ALA A 43 10.95 4.42 3.78
CA ALA A 43 11.49 4.60 5.12
C ALA A 43 10.56 4.08 6.25
N PHE A 44 10.02 2.86 6.08
CA PHE A 44 9.12 2.27 7.07
C PHE A 44 9.81 1.97 8.40
N MET A 45 9.23 2.45 9.51
CA MET A 45 9.66 2.16 10.88
C MET A 45 9.13 0.81 11.39
N SER A 46 8.03 0.33 10.82
CA SER A 46 7.40 -0.93 11.19
C SER A 46 7.12 -1.76 9.94
N SER A 47 7.27 -3.07 10.08
CA SER A 47 7.13 -4.03 9.00
C SER A 47 5.81 -4.78 9.08
N TRP A 48 5.33 -5.11 7.88
CA TRP A 48 4.35 -6.15 7.67
C TRP A 48 4.96 -7.54 7.97
N ALA A 49 4.12 -8.50 8.36
CA ALA A 49 4.47 -9.89 8.61
C ALA A 49 5.24 -10.57 7.46
N ASN A 50 4.93 -10.22 6.20
CA ASN A 50 5.63 -10.75 5.02
C ASN A 50 6.67 -9.77 4.47
N SER A 51 7.40 -9.07 5.33
CA SER A 51 8.38 -8.04 4.93
C SER A 51 9.52 -8.52 4.04
N ALA A 52 9.74 -9.83 3.92
CA ALA A 52 10.67 -10.41 2.93
C ALA A 52 10.16 -10.32 1.48
N ASN A 53 8.86 -10.13 1.27
CA ASN A 53 8.25 -9.90 -0.04
C ASN A 53 8.08 -8.39 -0.25
N TYR A 54 9.15 -7.75 -0.69
CA TYR A 54 9.16 -6.32 -0.98
C TYR A 54 9.38 -6.05 -2.47
N VAL A 55 8.97 -4.86 -2.89
CA VAL A 55 9.16 -4.38 -4.26
C VAL A 55 9.47 -2.87 -4.26
N ALA A 56 10.31 -2.48 -5.22
CA ALA A 56 10.53 -1.11 -5.66
C ALA A 56 9.73 -0.84 -6.93
N VAL A 57 8.94 0.23 -6.95
CA VAL A 57 8.18 0.63 -8.14
C VAL A 57 8.96 1.64 -8.97
N ASN A 58 8.74 1.65 -10.28
CA ASN A 58 9.41 2.57 -11.19
C ASN A 58 9.07 4.04 -10.92
N GLN A 59 9.95 4.95 -11.36
CA GLN A 59 9.78 6.40 -11.17
C GLN A 59 8.49 6.96 -11.77
N ALA A 60 8.06 6.45 -12.94
CA ALA A 60 6.86 6.95 -13.62
C ALA A 60 5.56 6.60 -12.86
N GLN A 61 5.59 5.55 -12.04
CA GLN A 61 4.50 5.11 -11.17
C GLN A 61 4.82 5.30 -9.69
N TRP A 62 5.83 6.10 -9.33
CA TRP A 62 6.18 6.36 -7.92
C TRP A 62 5.21 7.33 -7.25
N ASP A 63 4.71 8.30 -8.03
CA ASP A 63 3.73 9.30 -7.61
C ASP A 63 4.04 9.96 -6.25
N GLY A 64 5.33 10.24 -5.99
CA GLY A 64 5.75 10.98 -4.80
C GLY A 64 5.42 10.29 -3.47
N LEU A 65 5.64 8.97 -3.38
CA LEU A 65 5.42 8.11 -2.19
C LEU A 65 3.96 7.69 -1.94
N THR A 66 2.99 8.10 -2.75
CA THR A 66 1.56 7.78 -2.51
C THR A 66 1.26 6.27 -2.56
N HIS A 67 2.13 5.49 -3.22
CA HIS A 67 2.02 4.04 -3.31
C HIS A 67 2.72 3.27 -2.18
N CYS A 68 3.44 3.95 -1.29
CA CYS A 68 4.14 3.30 -0.19
C CYS A 68 3.17 2.51 0.71
N GLY A 69 3.54 1.26 0.97
CA GLY A 69 2.79 0.35 1.83
C GLY A 69 1.64 -0.37 1.13
N GLN A 70 1.25 0.04 -0.09
CA GLN A 70 0.34 -0.75 -0.92
C GLN A 70 0.96 -2.10 -1.28
N CYS A 71 0.11 -3.09 -1.51
CA CYS A 71 0.53 -4.38 -2.00
C CYS A 71 0.21 -4.55 -3.48
N ILE A 72 1.06 -5.32 -4.15
CA ILE A 72 0.87 -5.75 -5.53
C ILE A 72 0.84 -7.27 -5.58
N GLU A 73 0.04 -7.82 -6.47
CA GLU A 73 0.10 -9.22 -6.86
C GLU A 73 0.83 -9.30 -8.19
N ALA A 74 1.94 -10.05 -8.24
CA ALA A 74 2.75 -10.23 -9.44
C ALA A 74 2.76 -11.69 -9.89
N THR A 75 2.73 -11.88 -11.21
CA THR A 75 2.82 -13.18 -11.90
C THR A 75 3.86 -13.14 -13.01
N CYS A 76 4.34 -14.31 -13.40
CA CYS A 76 5.29 -14.47 -14.50
C CYS A 76 4.54 -14.61 -15.84
N THR A 77 4.82 -13.73 -16.80
CA THR A 77 4.15 -13.72 -18.13
C THR A 77 5.06 -14.22 -19.26
N ASP A 78 6.36 -14.39 -18.97
CA ASP A 78 7.34 -14.90 -19.92
C ASP A 78 7.10 -16.37 -20.33
N SER A 79 7.61 -16.74 -21.50
CA SER A 79 7.71 -18.14 -21.93
C SER A 79 8.62 -19.00 -21.04
N LYS A 80 9.61 -18.39 -20.39
CA LYS A 80 10.62 -19.07 -19.56
C LYS A 80 10.12 -19.43 -18.15
N CYS A 81 8.92 -18.98 -17.76
CA CYS A 81 8.36 -19.23 -16.44
C CYS A 81 8.08 -20.73 -16.26
N LYS A 82 8.48 -21.30 -15.12
CA LYS A 82 8.18 -22.70 -14.79
C LYS A 82 6.68 -22.92 -14.53
N ASN A 83 6.03 -21.93 -13.92
CA ASN A 83 4.59 -21.92 -13.68
C ASN A 83 4.04 -20.51 -13.89
N LYS A 84 3.12 -20.35 -14.84
CA LYS A 84 2.48 -19.05 -15.17
C LYS A 84 1.38 -18.65 -14.18
N ASN A 85 0.93 -19.58 -13.33
CA ASN A 85 -0.15 -19.36 -12.37
C ASN A 85 0.34 -19.04 -10.96
N THR A 86 1.66 -18.98 -10.74
CA THR A 86 2.19 -18.59 -9.43
C THR A 86 2.07 -17.08 -9.26
N ALA A 87 1.18 -16.67 -8.35
CA ALA A 87 1.06 -15.29 -7.88
C ALA A 87 1.78 -15.09 -6.55
N VAL A 88 2.49 -13.98 -6.42
CA VAL A 88 3.13 -13.57 -5.16
C VAL A 88 2.73 -12.14 -4.85
N ILE A 89 2.34 -11.91 -3.59
CA ILE A 89 2.02 -10.58 -3.10
C ILE A 89 3.27 -9.96 -2.47
N LEU A 90 3.61 -8.75 -2.92
CA LEU A 90 4.74 -7.95 -2.43
C LEU A 90 4.26 -6.59 -1.96
N GLN A 91 4.93 -6.02 -0.96
CA GLN A 91 4.66 -4.66 -0.48
C GLN A 91 5.60 -3.66 -1.14
N VAL A 92 5.04 -2.53 -1.59
CA VAL A 92 5.81 -1.39 -2.10
C VAL A 92 6.51 -0.71 -0.93
N VAL A 93 7.83 -0.81 -0.88
CA VAL A 93 8.67 -0.20 0.17
C VAL A 93 9.74 0.73 -0.38
N ASP A 94 9.89 0.76 -1.70
CA ASP A 94 11.00 1.46 -2.34
C ASP A 94 10.64 1.95 -3.75
N ARG A 95 11.60 2.65 -4.35
CA ARG A 95 11.54 3.24 -5.67
C ARG A 95 12.75 2.78 -6.49
N CYS A 96 12.50 2.40 -7.73
CA CYS A 96 13.51 2.10 -8.74
C CYS A 96 13.54 3.23 -9.79
N PRO A 97 14.45 4.22 -9.69
CA PRO A 97 14.48 5.37 -10.58
C PRO A 97 14.71 5.03 -12.06
N GLU A 98 15.47 3.97 -12.33
CA GLU A 98 15.90 3.52 -13.65
C GLU A 98 14.91 2.56 -14.33
N CYS A 99 13.97 2.00 -13.56
CA CYS A 99 12.95 1.08 -14.07
C CYS A 99 12.00 1.80 -15.03
N LYS A 100 11.59 1.12 -16.11
CA LYS A 100 10.60 1.67 -17.06
C LYS A 100 9.20 1.55 -16.49
N TYR A 101 8.24 2.22 -17.13
CA TYR A 101 6.83 2.04 -16.79
C TYR A 101 6.44 0.56 -16.85
N GLY A 102 5.77 0.06 -15.80
CA GLY A 102 5.39 -1.33 -15.63
C GLY A 102 6.48 -2.24 -15.07
N ASP A 103 7.75 -1.83 -15.10
CA ASP A 103 8.87 -2.59 -14.52
C ASP A 103 8.83 -2.50 -12.98
N LEU A 104 9.32 -3.56 -12.34
CA LEU A 104 9.39 -3.72 -10.89
C LEU A 104 10.74 -4.33 -10.50
N ASP A 105 11.31 -3.83 -9.40
CA ASP A 105 12.49 -4.45 -8.78
C ASP A 105 12.05 -5.16 -7.50
N MET A 106 12.21 -6.47 -7.42
CA MET A 106 11.59 -7.32 -6.41
C MET A 106 12.62 -7.95 -5.50
N SER A 107 12.21 -8.38 -4.30
CA SER A 107 13.09 -9.22 -3.50
C SER A 107 13.46 -10.50 -4.25
N PRO A 108 14.72 -10.99 -4.16
CA PRO A 108 15.16 -12.13 -4.98
C PRO A 108 14.36 -13.40 -4.70
N ALA A 109 13.95 -13.58 -3.44
CA ALA A 109 13.12 -14.70 -3.02
C ALA A 109 11.72 -14.66 -3.65
N ALA A 110 11.09 -13.48 -3.69
CA ALA A 110 9.77 -13.33 -4.29
C ALA A 110 9.82 -13.53 -5.82
N LEU A 111 10.80 -12.94 -6.51
CA LEU A 111 10.98 -13.14 -7.95
C LEU A 111 11.26 -14.61 -8.30
N THR A 112 12.13 -15.26 -7.53
CA THR A 112 12.41 -16.70 -7.70
C THR A 112 11.15 -17.54 -7.51
N LYS A 113 10.29 -17.20 -6.54
CA LYS A 113 9.02 -17.89 -6.31
C LYS A 113 8.04 -17.70 -7.48
N ILE A 114 7.94 -16.47 -8.02
CA ILE A 114 7.10 -16.15 -9.19
C ILE A 114 7.52 -16.97 -10.41
N VAL A 115 8.84 -17.12 -10.63
CA VAL A 115 9.39 -17.64 -11.89
C VAL A 115 9.70 -19.15 -11.82
N GLY A 116 10.01 -19.65 -10.63
CA GLY A 116 10.42 -21.03 -10.35
C GLY A 116 11.91 -21.32 -10.52
N HIS A 117 12.72 -20.29 -10.81
CA HIS A 117 14.19 -20.26 -10.84
C HIS A 117 14.65 -18.80 -10.70
N ASN A 118 15.97 -18.55 -10.59
CA ASN A 118 16.51 -17.19 -10.58
C ASN A 118 16.75 -16.69 -12.03
N PRO A 119 15.98 -15.70 -12.55
CA PRO A 119 16.07 -15.30 -13.95
C PRO A 119 16.99 -14.11 -14.23
N GLY A 120 17.41 -13.34 -13.21
CA GLY A 120 18.04 -12.02 -13.37
C GLY A 120 17.11 -10.93 -13.93
N ARG A 121 16.42 -11.17 -15.05
CA ARG A 121 15.38 -10.29 -15.63
C ARG A 121 14.35 -11.15 -16.36
N ILE A 122 13.06 -10.86 -16.16
CA ILE A 122 11.97 -11.69 -16.72
C ILE A 122 10.72 -10.86 -16.98
N LYS A 123 9.88 -11.24 -17.96
CA LYS A 123 8.58 -10.59 -18.14
C LYS A 123 7.62 -10.99 -17.03
N ILE A 124 7.05 -9.96 -16.39
CA ILE A 124 6.05 -10.07 -15.34
C ILE A 124 4.80 -9.27 -15.69
N GLY A 125 3.71 -9.57 -15.01
CA GLY A 125 2.55 -8.70 -14.98
C GLY A 125 1.99 -8.63 -13.57
N TRP A 126 1.32 -7.54 -13.26
CA TRP A 126 0.94 -7.25 -11.88
C TRP A 126 -0.24 -6.27 -11.79
N LYS A 127 -0.84 -6.24 -10.60
CA LYS A 127 -1.91 -5.31 -10.22
C LYS A 127 -1.80 -4.96 -8.74
N TYR A 128 -2.38 -3.83 -8.34
CA TYR A 128 -2.55 -3.53 -6.91
C TYR A 128 -3.61 -4.43 -6.29
N VAL A 129 -3.38 -4.85 -5.05
CA VAL A 129 -4.29 -5.67 -4.26
C VAL A 129 -4.28 -5.22 -2.81
N ASP A 130 -5.28 -5.63 -2.04
CA ASP A 130 -5.24 -5.52 -0.58
C ASP A 130 -4.06 -6.33 -0.02
N CYS A 131 -3.34 -5.76 0.94
CA CYS A 131 -2.32 -6.49 1.66
C CYS A 131 -2.95 -7.59 2.54
N PRO A 132 -2.56 -8.87 2.39
CA PRO A 132 -3.18 -9.93 3.17
C PRO A 132 -2.64 -9.97 4.60
N ASN A 133 -3.55 -9.97 5.57
CA ASN A 133 -3.25 -10.13 7.00
C ASN A 133 -2.12 -9.21 7.52
N PRO A 134 -2.21 -7.88 7.35
CA PRO A 134 -1.17 -6.96 7.79
C PRO A 134 -1.09 -6.80 9.32
N GLY A 135 -2.05 -7.37 10.05
CA GLY A 135 -2.29 -7.07 11.45
C GLY A 135 -3.06 -5.76 11.58
N THR A 136 -2.74 -4.99 12.62
CA THR A 136 -3.34 -3.69 12.90
C THR A 136 -2.42 -2.55 12.47
N ILE A 137 -3.02 -1.41 12.14
CA ILE A 137 -2.29 -0.21 11.73
C ILE A 137 -1.40 0.25 12.89
N LYS A 138 -0.14 0.52 12.60
CA LYS A 138 0.79 1.18 13.52
C LYS A 138 0.92 2.64 13.12
N PHE A 139 0.88 3.54 14.11
CA PHE A 139 1.25 4.94 13.92
C PHE A 139 2.64 5.14 14.50
N CYS A 140 3.60 5.51 13.66
CA CYS A 140 5.00 5.68 14.05
C CYS A 140 5.37 7.15 14.10
N LEU A 141 5.88 7.63 15.24
CA LEU A 141 6.29 9.02 15.40
C LEU A 141 7.73 9.20 14.91
N LYS A 142 7.93 9.98 13.86
CA LYS A 142 9.24 10.13 13.20
C LYS A 142 10.30 10.68 14.16
N LYS A 143 11.52 10.15 14.09
CA LYS A 143 12.71 10.80 14.69
C LYS A 143 12.88 12.22 14.14
N GLY A 144 13.11 13.18 15.05
CA GLY A 144 13.18 14.61 14.74
C GLY A 144 11.85 15.36 14.89
N THR A 145 10.76 14.66 15.22
CA THR A 145 9.50 15.30 15.64
C THR A 145 9.72 16.13 16.91
N ASN A 146 9.13 17.33 16.93
CA ASN A 146 9.04 18.20 18.10
C ASN A 146 7.58 18.71 18.24
N PRO A 147 7.21 19.37 19.34
CA PRO A 147 5.80 19.73 19.56
C PRO A 147 5.18 20.69 18.54
N TRP A 148 5.98 21.38 17.71
CA TRP A 148 5.52 22.31 16.67
C TRP A 148 5.61 21.71 15.26
N TRP A 149 6.36 20.62 15.08
CA TRP A 149 6.46 19.87 13.83
C TRP A 149 6.33 18.38 14.12
N VAL A 150 5.17 17.82 13.79
CA VAL A 150 4.79 16.45 14.14
C VAL A 150 4.63 15.62 12.89
N ALA A 151 5.44 14.58 12.74
CA ALA A 151 5.41 13.67 11.59
C ALA A 151 5.08 12.25 12.02
N VAL A 152 4.01 11.70 11.44
CA VAL A 152 3.48 10.36 11.72
C VAL A 152 3.49 9.52 10.45
N GLN A 153 3.99 8.30 10.54
CA GLN A 153 3.90 7.32 9.47
C GLN A 153 2.83 6.27 9.81
N PRO A 154 1.83 6.07 8.94
CA PRO A 154 1.01 4.87 9.01
C PRO A 154 1.82 3.68 8.47
N ALA A 155 1.82 2.58 9.20
CA ALA A 155 2.38 1.31 8.76
C ALA A 155 1.37 0.18 8.98
N ASN A 156 1.59 -0.96 8.31
CA ASN A 156 0.74 -2.15 8.42
C ASN A 156 -0.72 -1.90 8.00
N THR A 157 -0.93 -1.07 6.99
CA THR A 157 -2.25 -0.81 6.41
C THR A 157 -2.60 -1.89 5.39
N ARG A 158 -3.84 -2.36 5.39
CA ARG A 158 -4.33 -3.32 4.38
C ARG A 158 -4.50 -2.67 3.02
N ILE A 159 -5.04 -1.46 3.02
CA ILE A 159 -5.33 -0.65 1.84
C ILE A 159 -4.31 0.51 1.79
N GLY A 160 -4.09 1.10 0.61
CA GLY A 160 -3.28 2.32 0.49
C GLY A 160 -3.86 3.46 1.32
N VAL A 161 -3.00 4.35 1.83
CA VAL A 161 -3.41 5.52 2.61
C VAL A 161 -3.48 6.74 1.69
N LYS A 162 -4.64 7.37 1.64
CA LYS A 162 -4.87 8.63 0.93
C LYS A 162 -4.29 9.83 1.68
N GLY A 163 -4.32 9.78 3.01
CA GLY A 163 -3.76 10.83 3.84
C GLY A 163 -4.07 10.68 5.32
N LEU A 164 -3.43 11.53 6.11
CA LEU A 164 -3.62 11.61 7.55
C LEU A 164 -4.17 12.98 7.97
N THR A 165 -4.92 12.98 9.08
CA THR A 165 -5.07 14.16 9.92
C THR A 165 -4.36 13.94 11.25
N ILE A 166 -3.72 15.00 11.75
CA ILE A 166 -3.03 15.02 13.05
C ILE A 166 -3.59 16.19 13.84
N ASN A 167 -4.14 15.94 15.02
CA ASN A 167 -4.86 16.93 15.84
C ASN A 167 -5.87 17.78 15.05
N GLY A 168 -6.61 17.13 14.14
CA GLY A 168 -7.63 17.76 13.31
C GLY A 168 -7.09 18.58 12.13
N LYS A 169 -5.78 18.69 11.96
CA LYS A 169 -5.15 19.34 10.80
C LYS A 169 -4.85 18.31 9.72
N GLN A 170 -5.12 18.66 8.46
CA GLN A 170 -4.70 17.86 7.32
C GLN A 170 -3.17 17.82 7.25
N ALA A 171 -2.61 16.62 7.30
CA ALA A 171 -1.17 16.42 7.24
C ALA A 171 -0.69 16.39 5.79
N LYS A 172 0.50 16.93 5.55
CA LYS A 172 1.19 16.90 4.26
C LYS A 172 2.13 15.72 4.20
N LEU A 173 2.25 15.08 3.05
CA LEU A 173 3.26 14.06 2.83
C LEU A 173 4.65 14.73 2.81
N LEU A 174 5.59 14.17 3.56
CA LEU A 174 6.98 14.61 3.62
C LEU A 174 7.69 14.21 2.34
N ASP A 175 8.43 15.13 1.73
CA ASP A 175 9.26 14.82 0.59
C ASP A 175 10.42 13.88 0.99
N GLY A 176 10.66 12.86 0.18
CA GLY A 176 11.73 11.88 0.38
C GLY A 176 11.52 10.81 1.45
N ALA A 177 10.40 10.80 2.19
CA ALA A 177 10.09 9.70 3.13
C ALA A 177 8.59 9.59 3.42
N TYR A 178 8.07 8.38 3.61
CA TYR A 178 6.63 8.16 3.80
C TYR A 178 6.15 8.51 5.21
N TYR A 179 6.10 9.81 5.50
CA TYR A 179 5.59 10.39 6.73
C TYR A 179 4.63 11.52 6.40
N TYR A 180 3.56 11.64 7.17
CA TYR A 180 2.63 12.75 7.08
C TYR A 180 2.89 13.71 8.22
N TYR A 181 3.13 14.98 7.93
CA TYR A 181 3.47 15.97 8.94
C TYR A 181 2.49 17.14 9.00
N ILE A 182 2.42 17.75 10.19
CA ILE A 182 1.77 19.04 10.42
C ILE A 182 2.75 20.01 11.07
N GLU A 183 2.52 21.29 10.82
CA GLU A 183 3.06 22.38 11.62
C GLU A 183 1.98 22.90 12.59
N SER A 184 2.38 23.15 13.83
CA SER A 184 1.48 23.63 14.87
C SER A 184 1.97 24.90 15.53
N LYS A 185 1.05 25.83 15.75
CA LYS A 185 1.27 27.03 16.56
C LYS A 185 1.22 26.69 18.05
N ASP A 186 0.31 25.79 18.41
CA ASP A 186 0.15 25.27 19.77
C ASP A 186 0.99 24.01 19.94
N GLU A 187 1.54 23.85 21.14
CA GLU A 187 2.32 22.67 21.52
C GLU A 187 1.46 21.40 21.38
N VAL A 188 1.95 20.41 20.64
CA VAL A 188 1.30 19.10 20.53
C VAL A 188 1.82 18.18 21.64
N PRO A 189 0.98 17.81 22.63
CA PRO A 189 1.39 16.91 23.69
C PRO A 189 1.48 15.48 23.17
N PHE A 190 2.67 14.87 23.24
CA PHE A 190 2.89 13.53 22.69
C PHE A 190 2.17 12.42 23.45
N ASN A 191 1.72 12.66 24.67
CA ASN A 191 0.88 11.73 25.43
C ASN A 191 -0.58 11.68 24.94
N SER A 192 -0.98 12.55 24.00
CA SER A 192 -2.36 12.69 23.54
C SER A 192 -2.45 13.24 22.11
N ILE A 193 -1.84 12.53 21.15
CA ILE A 193 -1.91 12.88 19.72
C ILE A 193 -3.15 12.24 19.09
N LYS A 194 -4.05 13.04 18.53
CA LYS A 194 -5.16 12.56 17.70
C LYS A 194 -4.66 12.29 16.30
N VAL A 195 -4.83 11.07 15.81
CA VAL A 195 -4.46 10.69 14.44
C VAL A 195 -5.68 10.05 13.78
N ALA A 196 -5.94 10.41 12.52
CA ALA A 196 -6.86 9.66 11.66
C ALA A 196 -6.20 9.39 10.31
N ALA A 197 -6.12 8.13 9.91
CA ALA A 197 -5.69 7.71 8.58
C ALA A 197 -6.91 7.39 7.73
N THR A 198 -6.91 7.89 6.49
CA THR A 198 -7.95 7.65 5.48
C THR A 198 -7.40 6.75 4.39
N SER A 199 -8.07 5.65 4.08
CA SER A 199 -7.70 4.76 2.98
C SER A 199 -7.98 5.42 1.62
N ILE A 200 -7.41 4.88 0.53
CA ILE A 200 -7.74 5.31 -0.84
C ILE A 200 -9.21 5.05 -1.20
N ASN A 201 -9.89 4.16 -0.47
CA ASN A 201 -11.32 3.88 -0.63
C ASN A 201 -12.21 4.81 0.22
N GLY A 202 -11.62 5.59 1.13
CA GLY A 202 -12.33 6.54 2.00
C GLY A 202 -12.63 6.02 3.42
N ASP A 203 -12.25 4.79 3.75
CA ASP A 203 -12.37 4.25 5.11
C ASP A 203 -11.43 5.00 6.06
N VAL A 204 -11.88 5.21 7.30
CA VAL A 204 -11.11 5.99 8.28
C VAL A 204 -10.86 5.18 9.55
N VAL A 205 -9.58 5.07 9.93
CA VAL A 205 -9.16 4.62 11.26
C VAL A 205 -8.62 5.80 12.04
N SER A 206 -9.25 6.09 13.19
CA SER A 206 -8.83 7.18 14.06
C SER A 206 -8.69 6.77 15.53
N GLY A 207 -7.93 7.58 16.27
CA GLY A 207 -7.81 7.48 17.72
C GLY A 207 -6.96 8.60 18.32
N THR A 208 -6.85 8.58 19.64
CA THR A 208 -5.93 9.43 20.41
C THR A 208 -4.89 8.51 21.04
N TYR A 209 -3.61 8.82 20.84
CA TYR A 209 -2.52 7.94 21.21
C TYR A 209 -1.45 8.67 22.02
N SER A 210 -0.91 7.98 23.02
CA SER A 210 0.36 8.35 23.63
C SER A 210 1.49 7.77 22.78
N MET A 211 2.31 8.63 22.20
CA MET A 211 3.35 8.28 21.24
C MET A 211 4.71 8.76 21.75
N LYS A 212 5.77 8.02 21.42
CA LYS A 212 7.15 8.41 21.72
C LYS A 212 7.93 8.59 20.43
N VAL A 213 8.78 9.61 20.39
CA VAL A 213 9.59 9.92 19.20
C VAL A 213 10.50 8.75 18.88
N GLY A 214 10.45 8.27 17.63
CA GLY A 214 11.22 7.12 17.17
C GLY A 214 10.58 5.76 17.45
N GLU A 215 9.36 5.73 17.99
CA GLU A 215 8.61 4.50 18.28
C GLU A 215 7.26 4.48 17.53
N CYS A 216 6.61 3.31 17.54
CA CYS A 216 5.28 3.10 16.98
C CYS A 216 4.28 2.69 18.07
N VAL A 217 3.04 3.17 17.93
CA VAL A 217 1.90 2.74 18.75
C VAL A 217 0.95 1.91 17.90
N ASP A 218 0.35 0.88 18.50
CA ASP A 218 -0.69 0.07 17.87
C ASP A 218 -2.05 0.76 17.94
N SER A 219 -2.73 0.87 16.81
CA SER A 219 -4.09 1.40 16.77
C SER A 219 -5.15 0.42 17.30
N GLY A 220 -4.84 -0.88 17.31
CA GLY A 220 -5.80 -1.97 17.55
C GLY A 220 -6.86 -2.11 16.44
N LYS A 221 -6.68 -1.42 15.30
CA LYS A 221 -7.69 -1.27 14.24
C LYS A 221 -7.07 -1.51 12.86
N GLN A 222 -7.93 -1.77 11.88
CA GLN A 222 -7.59 -1.93 10.47
C GLN A 222 -8.76 -1.42 9.62
N PHE A 223 -8.47 -0.98 8.40
CA PHE A 223 -9.47 -0.79 7.33
C PHE A 223 -9.28 -1.85 6.25
#